data_AF-A0A5E3X4P8-F1
#
_entry.id   AF-A0A5E3X4P8-F1
#
_cell.length_a   1.000
_cell.length_b   1.000
_cell.length_c   1.000
_cell.angle_alpha   90.00
_cell.angle_beta   90.00
_cell.angle_gamma   90.00
#
_symmetry.space_group_name_H-M   'P 1'
#
loop_
_entity.id
_entity.type
_entity.pdbx_description
1 polymer ?
#
loop_
_entity_poly.entity_id
_entity_poly.type
_entity_poly.pdbx_seq_one_letter_code
_entity_poly.pdbx_strand_id
1 'polypeptide(L)'
;MSSLVEFGLEREQASDEDDVLLEMPAHLPGFSPNLSRVTLLNCLPPLSSPIFSHSLIYLSLKVSFDQSYGLIPTTEDLLELLFGLRELRELHLALLPVPRSLDGSPLQFQPDGRLCVLPTYFRCLDYSVSDYNDSLLSAIDLISRVSLPRDAEISMLVDQDTSDEGDDTVFFRLINSIFQAVDMQRYPWAIQIDHWDVHIGLCIGSSDIRSEAPANIGHAPVFCVDHSTIKIERNDSNSKSVIHALYSLPLVNLTCLHLCWAAAAIYFPANGSAHEALATARAIRHITIHPPNRSSFFEELCRVYTDDHTTTFTLFPYLDTLTIMGTTSALHTIRGLPDPASSNAMRIQIQTSFSSLGTAMALRQRHATPIHKVYVERLYEELCDWESHDSEELKKVVFFDK
;
A
#
# COMPACT_ATOMS: atom_id res chain seq x y z
N MET A 1 3.31 -21.20 42.02
CA MET A 1 3.00 -21.33 40.58
C MET A 1 3.57 -20.11 39.90
N SER A 2 4.45 -20.29 38.91
CA SER A 2 4.95 -19.21 38.06
C SER A 2 3.77 -18.52 37.39
N SER A 3 3.75 -17.18 37.38
CA SER A 3 2.69 -16.45 36.69
C SER A 3 2.85 -16.66 35.19
N LEU A 4 1.82 -17.21 34.54
CA LEU A 4 1.79 -17.38 33.10
C LEU A 4 1.64 -16.00 32.45
N VAL A 5 2.60 -15.62 31.61
CA VAL A 5 2.63 -14.32 30.93
C VAL A 5 2.14 -14.42 29.49
N GLU A 6 2.30 -15.60 28.88
CA GLU A 6 1.98 -15.90 27.50
C GLU A 6 1.22 -17.22 27.40
N PHE A 7 0.19 -17.24 26.56
CA PHE A 7 -0.64 -18.40 26.31
C PHE A 7 -0.84 -18.57 24.80
N GLY A 8 -0.48 -19.74 24.28
CA GLY A 8 -0.71 -20.13 22.90
C GLY A 8 -1.53 -21.40 22.86
N LEU A 9 -2.55 -21.43 21.99
CA LEU A 9 -3.28 -22.65 21.69
C LEU A 9 -3.52 -22.74 20.18
N GLU A 10 -3.35 -23.94 19.67
CA GLU A 10 -3.61 -24.29 18.29
C GLU A 10 -4.44 -25.58 18.28
N ARG A 11 -5.55 -25.56 17.55
CA ARG A 11 -6.28 -26.79 17.23
C ARG A 11 -5.65 -27.39 15.97
N GLU A 12 -5.08 -28.58 16.11
CA GLU A 12 -4.69 -29.40 14.97
C GLU A 12 -5.91 -29.62 14.06
N GLN A 13 -5.75 -29.39 12.76
CA GLN A 13 -6.82 -29.64 11.79
C GLN A 13 -7.24 -31.12 11.89
N ALA A 14 -8.53 -31.35 12.14
CA ALA A 14 -9.07 -32.70 12.12
C ALA A 14 -8.95 -33.22 10.68
N SER A 15 -8.40 -34.43 10.51
CA SER A 15 -8.54 -35.16 9.26
C SER A 15 -10.02 -35.38 8.98
N ASP A 16 -10.45 -35.14 7.74
CA ASP A 16 -11.80 -35.07 7.13
C ASP A 16 -12.96 -35.98 7.64
N GLU A 17 -12.79 -36.81 8.67
CA GLU A 17 -13.71 -37.90 8.98
C GLU A 17 -14.55 -37.81 10.27
N ASP A 18 -14.37 -36.88 11.22
CA ASP A 18 -15.25 -36.85 12.42
C ASP A 18 -15.30 -35.47 13.13
N ASP A 19 -16.15 -34.54 12.64
CA ASP A 19 -16.24 -33.17 13.20
C ASP A 19 -17.46 -32.98 14.14
N VAL A 20 -17.27 -33.27 15.42
CA VAL A 20 -17.97 -32.51 16.47
C VAL A 20 -17.03 -31.39 16.89
N LEU A 21 -17.31 -30.17 16.46
CA LEU A 21 -16.56 -28.99 16.91
C LEU A 21 -16.70 -28.85 18.42
N LEU A 22 -15.64 -29.22 19.13
CA LEU A 22 -15.57 -29.05 20.57
C LEU A 22 -15.48 -27.54 20.87
N GLU A 23 -16.51 -26.99 21.50
CA GLU A 23 -16.45 -25.62 22.02
C GLU A 23 -15.34 -25.53 23.08
N MET A 24 -14.51 -24.49 22.98
CA MET A 24 -13.50 -24.27 24.00
C MET A 24 -14.15 -23.72 25.27
N PRO A 25 -13.86 -24.27 26.46
CA PRO A 25 -14.45 -23.76 27.69
C PRO A 25 -14.08 -22.29 27.92
N ALA A 26 -15.04 -21.50 28.42
CA ALA A 26 -14.83 -20.09 28.75
C ALA A 26 -13.74 -19.87 29.81
N HIS A 27 -13.46 -20.87 30.64
CA HIS A 27 -12.43 -20.82 31.68
C HIS A 27 -11.38 -21.89 31.46
N LEU A 28 -10.15 -21.45 31.20
CA LEU A 28 -8.99 -22.33 31.28
C LEU A 28 -8.62 -22.54 32.76
N PRO A 29 -8.35 -23.79 33.19
CA PRO A 29 -7.94 -24.05 34.56
C PRO A 29 -6.61 -23.34 34.86
N GLY A 30 -6.60 -22.50 35.91
CA GLY A 30 -5.39 -21.80 36.35
C GLY A 30 -5.14 -20.42 35.73
N PHE A 31 -6.20 -19.66 35.41
CA PHE A 31 -6.11 -18.27 34.93
C PHE A 31 -5.05 -17.46 35.69
N SER A 32 -4.09 -16.92 34.93
CA SER A 32 -3.04 -16.08 35.51
C SER A 32 -3.39 -14.61 35.29
N PRO A 33 -3.47 -13.79 36.36
CA PRO A 33 -3.77 -12.36 36.23
C PRO A 33 -2.68 -11.56 35.51
N ASN A 34 -1.51 -12.17 35.25
CA ASN A 34 -0.38 -11.55 34.56
C ASN A 34 -0.32 -11.91 33.08
N LEU A 35 -1.37 -12.54 32.53
CA LEU A 35 -1.43 -12.87 31.12
C LEU A 35 -1.45 -11.58 30.28
N SER A 36 -0.48 -11.48 29.36
CA SER A 36 -0.26 -10.29 28.54
C SER A 36 -0.19 -10.61 27.04
N ARG A 37 0.08 -11.88 26.69
CA ARG A 37 0.17 -12.34 25.30
C ARG A 37 -0.73 -13.55 25.09
N VAL A 38 -1.60 -13.50 24.09
CA VAL A 38 -2.51 -14.59 23.73
C VAL A 38 -2.43 -14.85 22.22
N THR A 39 -2.24 -16.12 21.86
CA THR A 39 -2.30 -16.61 20.47
C THR A 39 -3.29 -17.76 20.40
N LEU A 40 -4.28 -17.64 19.52
CA LEU A 40 -5.31 -18.64 19.31
C LEU A 40 -5.43 -18.93 17.82
N LEU A 41 -5.14 -20.17 17.44
CA LEU A 41 -5.25 -20.65 16.07
C LEU A 41 -6.29 -21.78 16.02
N ASN A 42 -7.36 -21.56 15.28
CA ASN A 42 -8.45 -22.52 15.10
C ASN A 42 -9.18 -22.90 16.41
N CYS A 43 -9.04 -22.10 17.47
CA CYS A 43 -9.60 -22.37 18.78
C CYS A 43 -10.01 -21.07 19.50
N LEU A 44 -11.15 -20.50 19.11
CA LEU A 44 -11.67 -19.28 19.72
C LEU A 44 -12.59 -19.64 20.91
N PRO A 45 -12.25 -19.26 22.16
CA PRO A 45 -13.20 -19.34 23.26
C PRO A 45 -14.25 -18.25 23.12
N PRO A 46 -15.33 -18.32 23.91
CA PRO A 46 -16.25 -17.20 24.05
C PRO A 46 -15.47 -15.90 24.37
N LEU A 47 -15.81 -14.79 23.70
CA LEU A 47 -15.12 -13.51 23.90
C LEU A 47 -15.30 -12.92 25.32
N SER A 48 -16.26 -13.44 26.07
CA SER A 48 -16.43 -13.19 27.51
C SER A 48 -15.40 -13.92 28.39
N SER A 49 -14.53 -14.74 27.81
CA SER A 49 -13.50 -15.48 28.53
C SER A 49 -12.52 -14.52 29.23
N PRO A 50 -12.13 -14.79 30.49
CA PRO A 50 -11.17 -13.95 31.21
C PRO A 50 -9.80 -13.85 30.53
N ILE A 51 -9.47 -14.74 29.59
CA ILE A 51 -8.20 -14.67 28.84
C ILE A 51 -8.08 -13.35 28.08
N PHE A 52 -9.21 -12.79 27.63
CA PHE A 52 -9.31 -11.50 26.95
C PHE A 52 -9.35 -10.34 27.95
N SER A 53 -8.36 -10.32 28.82
CA SER A 53 -8.27 -9.34 29.89
C SER A 53 -7.74 -7.99 29.38
N HIS A 54 -8.01 -6.92 30.12
CA HIS A 54 -7.55 -5.57 29.80
C HIS A 54 -6.01 -5.43 29.76
N SER A 55 -5.27 -6.39 30.32
CA SER A 55 -3.80 -6.36 30.44
C SER A 55 -3.09 -6.99 29.24
N LEU A 56 -3.86 -7.52 28.27
CA LEU A 56 -3.27 -8.02 27.04
C LEU A 56 -2.60 -6.88 26.27
N ILE A 57 -1.33 -7.08 25.97
CA ILE A 57 -0.53 -6.23 25.08
C ILE A 57 -0.43 -6.84 23.68
N TYR A 58 -0.63 -8.15 23.56
CA TYR A 58 -0.54 -8.91 22.32
C TYR A 58 -1.73 -9.85 22.20
N LEU A 59 -2.41 -9.79 21.05
CA LEU A 59 -3.49 -10.70 20.72
C LEU A 59 -3.33 -11.19 19.28
N SER A 60 -3.26 -12.51 19.10
CA SER A 60 -3.36 -13.15 17.79
C SER A 60 -4.56 -14.08 17.74
N LEU A 61 -5.48 -13.81 16.81
CA LEU A 61 -6.65 -14.62 16.53
C LEU A 61 -6.58 -15.07 15.07
N LYS A 62 -6.59 -16.37 14.83
CA LYS A 62 -6.52 -16.94 13.49
C LYS A 62 -7.50 -18.09 13.36
N VAL A 63 -8.19 -18.14 12.24
CA VAL A 63 -9.17 -19.19 11.90
C VAL A 63 -8.79 -19.78 10.54
N SER A 64 -9.10 -21.05 10.32
CA SER A 64 -8.94 -21.75 9.04
C SER A 64 -10.28 -21.79 8.29
N PHE A 65 -10.21 -22.00 6.98
CA PHE A 65 -11.38 -22.03 6.08
C PHE A 65 -12.46 -23.05 6.49
N ASP A 66 -12.08 -24.13 7.16
CA ASP A 66 -12.96 -25.27 7.46
C ASP A 66 -13.80 -25.11 8.75
N GLN A 67 -13.78 -23.96 9.42
CA GLN A 67 -14.51 -23.77 10.68
C GLN A 67 -15.99 -23.43 10.49
N SER A 68 -16.86 -23.97 11.36
CA SER A 68 -18.27 -23.60 11.35
C SER A 68 -18.50 -22.13 11.74
N TYR A 69 -19.31 -21.45 10.95
CA TYR A 69 -19.64 -20.03 11.05
C TYR A 69 -20.14 -19.55 12.42
N GLY A 70 -20.84 -20.40 13.17
CA GLY A 70 -21.48 -20.00 14.43
C GLY A 70 -20.50 -19.61 15.55
N LEU A 71 -19.23 -19.97 15.42
CA LEU A 71 -18.19 -19.74 16.43
C LEU A 71 -17.19 -18.64 16.03
N ILE A 72 -17.26 -18.14 14.80
CA ILE A 72 -16.35 -17.10 14.31
C ILE A 72 -16.90 -15.73 14.73
N PRO A 73 -16.08 -14.87 15.35
CA PRO A 73 -16.49 -13.51 15.73
C PRO A 73 -16.97 -12.69 14.54
N THR A 74 -18.07 -11.96 14.73
CA THR A 74 -18.47 -10.89 13.81
C THR A 74 -17.67 -9.61 14.04
N THR A 75 -17.84 -8.62 13.17
CA THR A 75 -17.28 -7.28 13.37
C THR A 75 -17.67 -6.69 14.72
N GLU A 76 -18.93 -6.79 15.13
CA GLU A 76 -19.38 -6.25 16.43
C GLU A 76 -18.70 -6.97 17.61
N ASP A 77 -18.62 -8.30 17.54
CA ASP A 77 -17.98 -9.12 18.56
C ASP A 77 -16.50 -8.71 18.74
N LEU A 78 -15.78 -8.47 17.63
CA LEU A 78 -14.40 -8.00 17.67
C LEU A 78 -14.27 -6.55 18.17
N LEU A 79 -15.17 -5.65 17.75
CA LEU A 79 -15.15 -4.27 18.24
C LEU A 79 -15.39 -4.19 19.74
N GLU A 80 -16.33 -4.99 20.27
CA GLU A 80 -16.57 -5.11 21.72
C GLU A 80 -15.35 -5.65 22.45
N LEU A 81 -14.71 -6.68 21.91
CA LEU A 81 -13.46 -7.23 22.44
C LEU A 81 -12.36 -6.15 22.49
N LEU A 82 -12.07 -5.50 21.35
CA LEU A 82 -11.02 -4.49 21.24
C LEU A 82 -11.25 -3.31 22.19
N PHE A 83 -12.51 -2.93 22.43
CA PHE A 83 -12.86 -1.88 23.38
C PHE A 83 -12.44 -2.22 24.83
N GLY A 84 -12.38 -3.51 25.18
CA GLY A 84 -11.91 -4.00 26.47
C GLY A 84 -10.39 -4.06 26.64
N LEU A 85 -9.64 -4.18 25.54
CA LEU A 85 -8.18 -4.41 25.53
C LEU A 85 -7.41 -3.10 25.59
N ARG A 86 -7.47 -2.45 26.77
CA ARG A 86 -6.89 -1.12 26.95
C ARG A 86 -5.39 -1.07 26.78
N GLU A 87 -4.66 -2.12 27.14
CA GLU A 87 -3.20 -2.18 27.06
C GLU A 87 -2.66 -2.74 25.73
N LEU A 88 -3.54 -2.97 24.73
CA LEU A 88 -3.18 -3.63 23.48
C LEU A 88 -2.14 -2.82 22.69
N ARG A 89 -1.11 -3.52 22.23
CA ARG A 89 -0.02 -2.98 21.40
C ARG A 89 0.05 -3.62 20.03
N GLU A 90 -0.22 -4.92 19.97
CA GLU A 90 -0.07 -5.74 18.78
C GLU A 90 -1.32 -6.60 18.58
N LEU A 91 -1.92 -6.51 17.39
CA LEU A 91 -3.09 -7.27 16.99
C LEU A 91 -2.80 -8.02 15.69
N HIS A 92 -2.93 -9.34 15.72
CA HIS A 92 -2.77 -10.20 14.56
C HIS A 92 -4.09 -10.92 14.27
N LEU A 93 -4.69 -10.65 13.12
CA LEU A 93 -5.95 -11.26 12.70
C LEU A 93 -5.74 -12.07 11.42
N ALA A 94 -6.39 -13.22 11.31
CA ALA A 94 -6.45 -13.96 10.06
C ALA A 94 -7.83 -14.58 9.84
N LEU A 95 -8.43 -14.33 8.67
CA LEU A 95 -9.71 -14.89 8.21
C LEU A 95 -10.91 -14.61 9.13
N LEU A 96 -10.89 -13.47 9.81
CA LEU A 96 -11.97 -12.99 10.68
C LEU A 96 -11.98 -11.46 10.66
N PRO A 97 -13.12 -10.77 10.89
CA PRO A 97 -14.42 -11.34 11.16
C PRO A 97 -15.08 -11.96 9.93
N VAL A 98 -16.17 -12.68 10.17
CA VAL A 98 -17.05 -13.28 9.15
C VAL A 98 -18.50 -12.89 9.51
N PRO A 99 -19.39 -12.64 8.54
CA PRO A 99 -20.78 -12.31 8.84
C PRO A 99 -21.55 -13.51 9.44
N ARG A 100 -22.52 -13.23 10.33
CA ARG A 100 -23.37 -14.24 10.97
C ARG A 100 -24.37 -14.93 10.04
N SER A 101 -24.65 -14.35 8.86
CA SER A 101 -25.64 -14.86 7.91
C SER A 101 -25.12 -14.65 6.50
N LEU A 102 -25.01 -15.75 5.75
CA LEU A 102 -24.76 -15.79 4.31
C LEU A 102 -26.06 -15.71 3.50
N ASP A 103 -27.22 -15.42 4.12
CA ASP A 103 -28.54 -15.50 3.49
C ASP A 103 -28.81 -14.38 2.45
N GLY A 104 -27.76 -13.88 1.79
CA GLY A 104 -27.85 -12.92 0.68
C GLY A 104 -28.40 -11.56 1.06
N SER A 105 -28.58 -11.29 2.35
CA SER A 105 -28.89 -9.95 2.83
C SER A 105 -27.60 -9.13 2.72
N PRO A 106 -27.55 -8.08 1.89
CA PRO A 106 -26.33 -7.29 1.75
C PRO A 106 -25.91 -6.81 3.14
N LEU A 107 -24.63 -7.03 3.49
CA LEU A 107 -24.02 -6.47 4.69
C LEU A 107 -24.39 -4.98 4.76
N GLN A 108 -25.28 -4.63 5.68
CA GLN A 108 -25.67 -3.25 5.89
C GLN A 108 -24.52 -2.60 6.63
N PHE A 109 -23.62 -1.97 5.88
CA PHE A 109 -22.61 -1.08 6.41
C PHE A 109 -23.29 -0.10 7.37
N GLN A 110 -22.87 -0.07 8.64
CA GLN A 110 -23.43 0.84 9.64
C GLN A 110 -22.49 2.04 9.80
N PRO A 111 -22.68 3.12 9.02
CA PRO A 111 -21.82 4.31 9.11
C PRO A 111 -21.91 5.02 10.46
N ASP A 112 -22.97 4.78 11.24
CA ASP A 112 -23.18 5.34 12.59
C ASP A 112 -22.67 4.42 13.71
N GLY A 113 -21.97 3.34 13.36
CA GLY A 113 -21.38 2.42 14.32
C GLY A 113 -20.39 3.12 15.26
N ARG A 114 -20.35 2.67 16.52
CA ARG A 114 -19.44 3.23 17.54
C ARG A 114 -17.99 3.09 17.05
N LEU A 115 -17.29 4.22 16.91
CA LEU A 115 -15.86 4.25 16.60
C LEU A 115 -15.05 3.68 17.77
N CYS A 116 -14.24 2.65 17.51
CA CYS A 116 -13.29 2.07 18.45
C CYS A 116 -11.93 2.76 18.29
N VAL A 117 -11.55 3.61 19.25
CA VAL A 117 -10.25 4.27 19.25
C VAL A 117 -9.25 3.36 19.94
N LEU A 118 -8.26 2.86 19.21
CA LEU A 118 -7.21 2.02 19.81
C LEU A 118 -6.29 2.84 20.72
N PRO A 119 -5.63 2.21 21.70
CA PRO A 119 -4.74 2.88 22.64
C PRO A 119 -3.61 3.63 21.90
N THR A 120 -3.18 4.77 22.44
CA THR A 120 -2.14 5.62 21.80
C THR A 120 -0.76 4.96 21.69
N TYR A 121 -0.54 3.85 22.38
CA TYR A 121 0.69 3.04 22.29
C TYR A 121 0.51 1.77 21.46
N PHE A 122 -0.62 1.64 20.76
CA PHE A 122 -0.83 0.61 19.75
C PHE A 122 0.17 0.79 18.61
N ARG A 123 0.81 -0.31 18.20
CA ARG A 123 2.02 -0.30 17.36
C ARG A 123 1.85 -1.11 16.09
N CYS A 124 1.17 -2.24 16.15
CA CYS A 124 1.14 -3.17 15.03
C CYS A 124 -0.24 -3.78 14.82
N LEU A 125 -0.75 -3.67 13.60
CA LEU A 125 -1.88 -4.44 13.08
C LEU A 125 -1.39 -5.31 11.92
N ASP A 126 -1.40 -6.62 12.11
CA ASP A 126 -1.12 -7.59 11.05
C ASP A 126 -2.41 -8.34 10.72
N TYR A 127 -2.84 -8.29 9.46
CA TYR A 127 -4.17 -8.76 9.09
C TYR A 127 -4.15 -9.52 7.76
N SER A 128 -4.40 -10.82 7.82
CA SER A 128 -4.66 -11.64 6.63
C SER A 128 -6.16 -11.77 6.39
N VAL A 129 -6.61 -11.34 5.21
CA VAL A 129 -8.00 -11.39 4.78
C VAL A 129 -8.11 -12.23 3.52
N SER A 130 -9.16 -13.02 3.41
CA SER A 130 -9.53 -13.72 2.18
C SER A 130 -10.92 -13.27 1.75
N ASP A 131 -11.21 -13.25 0.45
CA ASP A 131 -12.57 -12.98 -0.06
C ASP A 131 -13.55 -14.15 0.15
N TYR A 132 -13.09 -15.22 0.79
CA TYR A 132 -13.96 -16.30 1.22
C TYR A 132 -14.98 -15.81 2.26
N ASN A 133 -16.26 -16.12 2.02
CA ASN A 133 -17.40 -15.85 2.92
C ASN A 133 -17.57 -14.39 3.34
N ASP A 134 -17.40 -13.44 2.42
CA ASP A 134 -17.54 -12.00 2.69
C ASP A 134 -16.61 -11.49 3.82
N SER A 135 -15.52 -12.23 4.14
CA SER A 135 -14.57 -11.79 5.16
C SER A 135 -13.89 -10.48 4.76
N LEU A 136 -13.70 -10.25 3.45
CA LEU A 136 -13.21 -8.98 2.92
C LEU A 136 -14.15 -7.80 3.23
N LEU A 137 -15.46 -7.97 3.02
CA LEU A 137 -16.45 -6.94 3.38
C LEU A 137 -16.50 -6.69 4.89
N SER A 138 -16.38 -7.75 5.68
CA SER A 138 -16.35 -7.67 7.15
C SER A 138 -15.08 -6.99 7.66
N ALA A 139 -13.94 -7.22 7.01
CA ALA A 139 -12.69 -6.51 7.28
C ALA A 139 -12.81 -5.01 6.97
N ILE A 140 -13.46 -4.65 5.85
CA ILE A 140 -13.75 -3.25 5.52
C ILE A 140 -14.61 -2.58 6.60
N ASP A 141 -15.67 -3.26 7.04
CA ASP A 141 -16.55 -2.78 8.12
C ASP A 141 -15.76 -2.59 9.43
N LEU A 142 -14.97 -3.58 9.84
CA LEU A 142 -14.12 -3.52 11.03
C LEU A 142 -13.17 -2.33 10.97
N ILE A 143 -12.36 -2.22 9.90
CA ILE A 143 -11.34 -1.17 9.78
C ILE A 143 -11.97 0.22 9.71
N SER A 144 -13.12 0.37 9.02
CA SER A 144 -13.81 1.66 8.93
C SER A 144 -14.31 2.20 10.28
N ARG A 145 -14.43 1.32 11.29
CA ARG A 145 -14.91 1.63 12.64
C ARG A 145 -13.79 1.61 13.68
N VAL A 146 -12.55 1.51 13.25
CA VAL A 146 -11.37 1.58 14.12
C VAL A 146 -10.60 2.87 13.82
N SER A 147 -10.13 3.55 14.86
CA SER A 147 -9.16 4.63 14.75
C SER A 147 -7.81 4.17 15.29
N LEU A 148 -6.81 4.20 14.41
CA LEU A 148 -5.45 3.73 14.66
C LEU A 148 -4.54 4.91 15.00
N PRO A 149 -3.59 4.75 15.95
CA PRO A 149 -2.54 5.73 16.14
C PRO A 149 -1.73 5.94 14.86
N ARG A 150 -1.19 7.14 14.71
CA ARG A 150 -0.47 7.56 13.51
C ARG A 150 0.79 6.74 13.25
N ASP A 151 1.46 6.34 14.32
CA ASP A 151 2.71 5.58 14.31
C ASP A 151 2.49 4.06 14.29
N ALA A 152 1.24 3.61 14.13
CA ALA A 152 0.94 2.20 13.96
C ALA A 152 1.41 1.69 12.59
N GLU A 153 2.08 0.54 12.61
CA GLU A 153 2.42 -0.24 11.43
C GLU A 153 1.26 -1.18 11.11
N ILE A 154 0.83 -1.17 9.86
CA ILE A 154 -0.30 -1.95 9.37
C ILE A 154 0.22 -2.81 8.23
N SER A 155 0.22 -4.12 8.41
CA SER A 155 0.54 -5.11 7.37
C SER A 155 -0.72 -5.88 7.04
N MET A 156 -1.12 -5.89 5.77
CA MET A 156 -2.31 -6.57 5.33
C MET A 156 -2.03 -7.45 4.13
N LEU A 157 -2.41 -8.73 4.23
CA LEU A 157 -2.38 -9.67 3.13
C LEU A 157 -3.82 -9.93 2.68
N VAL A 158 -4.10 -9.70 1.39
CA VAL A 158 -5.43 -9.88 0.80
C VAL A 158 -5.38 -10.99 -0.23
N ASP A 159 -6.15 -12.05 0.01
CA ASP A 159 -6.34 -13.16 -0.93
C ASP A 159 -7.74 -13.06 -1.55
N GLN A 160 -7.82 -12.52 -2.76
CA GLN A 160 -9.08 -12.31 -3.47
C GLN A 160 -9.20 -13.30 -4.62
N ASP A 161 -10.28 -14.08 -4.66
CA ASP A 161 -10.50 -15.04 -5.75
C ASP A 161 -10.89 -14.30 -7.04
N THR A 162 -10.08 -14.43 -8.09
CA THR A 162 -10.37 -13.90 -9.45
C THR A 162 -11.56 -14.54 -10.15
N SER A 163 -12.12 -15.64 -9.64
CA SER A 163 -13.19 -16.36 -10.33
C SER A 163 -14.47 -15.54 -10.49
N ASP A 164 -14.70 -14.59 -9.58
CA ASP A 164 -15.72 -13.57 -9.74
C ASP A 164 -15.17 -12.43 -10.60
N GLU A 165 -15.94 -12.01 -11.62
CA GLU A 165 -15.73 -10.76 -12.36
C GLU A 165 -15.84 -9.51 -11.44
N GLY A 166 -15.84 -9.70 -10.12
CA GLY A 166 -15.92 -8.75 -9.04
C GLY A 166 -15.02 -7.54 -9.27
N ASP A 167 -15.67 -6.40 -9.27
CA ASP A 167 -15.09 -5.07 -9.38
C ASP A 167 -14.02 -4.85 -8.28
N ASP A 168 -12.83 -4.37 -8.66
CA ASP A 168 -11.74 -4.06 -7.71
C ASP A 168 -12.15 -2.97 -6.69
N THR A 169 -13.34 -2.39 -6.82
CA THR A 169 -13.93 -1.46 -5.86
C THR A 169 -13.90 -1.95 -4.42
N VAL A 170 -14.05 -3.25 -4.15
CA VAL A 170 -13.99 -3.77 -2.77
C VAL A 170 -12.59 -3.56 -2.17
N PHE A 171 -11.55 -3.92 -2.91
CA PHE A 171 -10.17 -3.72 -2.49
C PHE A 171 -9.83 -2.22 -2.36
N PHE A 172 -10.29 -1.38 -3.28
CA PHE A 172 -10.06 0.06 -3.18
C PHE A 172 -10.79 0.70 -2.00
N ARG A 173 -11.98 0.18 -1.63
CA ARG A 173 -12.69 0.57 -0.41
C ARG A 173 -11.89 0.18 0.83
N LEU A 174 -11.29 -1.00 0.86
CA LEU A 174 -10.40 -1.42 1.95
C LEU A 174 -9.20 -0.48 2.11
N ILE A 175 -8.48 -0.17 1.01
CA ILE A 175 -7.37 0.79 1.03
C ILE A 175 -7.82 2.13 1.62
N ASN A 176 -8.95 2.66 1.15
CA ASN A 176 -9.49 3.92 1.63
C ASN A 176 -9.91 3.86 3.11
N SER A 177 -10.50 2.74 3.57
CA SER A 177 -10.84 2.55 4.99
C SER A 177 -9.60 2.57 5.88
N ILE A 178 -8.51 1.89 5.48
CA ILE A 178 -7.24 1.91 6.23
C ILE A 178 -6.65 3.33 6.26
N PHE A 179 -6.66 4.01 5.11
CA PHE A 179 -6.18 5.39 5.00
C PHE A 179 -6.94 6.36 5.92
N GLN A 180 -8.26 6.16 6.06
CA GLN A 180 -9.10 6.93 6.96
C GLN A 180 -8.90 6.56 8.43
N ALA A 181 -8.73 5.27 8.75
CA ALA A 181 -8.51 4.78 10.11
C ALA A 181 -7.27 5.42 10.78
N VAL A 182 -6.25 5.74 9.99
CA VAL A 182 -4.99 6.39 10.43
C VAL A 182 -5.04 7.94 10.32
N ASP A 183 -6.14 8.51 9.81
CA ASP A 183 -6.30 9.96 9.56
C ASP A 183 -5.19 10.55 8.65
N MET A 184 -4.75 9.76 7.65
CA MET A 184 -3.67 10.13 6.74
C MET A 184 -3.99 11.39 5.91
N GLN A 185 -5.27 11.66 5.68
CA GLN A 185 -5.77 12.78 4.87
C GLN A 185 -5.24 14.14 5.31
N ARG A 186 -4.90 14.30 6.59
CA ARG A 186 -4.47 15.58 7.18
C ARG A 186 -2.98 15.84 7.06
N TYR A 187 -2.19 14.87 6.62
CA TYR A 187 -0.73 14.94 6.65
C TYR A 187 -0.12 14.73 5.28
N PRO A 188 1.06 15.31 5.01
CA PRO A 188 1.89 14.93 3.88
C PRO A 188 2.18 13.43 3.91
N TRP A 189 1.95 12.76 2.78
CA TRP A 189 2.13 11.31 2.68
C TRP A 189 2.83 10.91 1.37
N ALA A 190 3.28 9.66 1.35
CA ALA A 190 3.99 9.02 0.26
C ALA A 190 3.30 7.69 -0.10
N ILE A 191 3.40 7.31 -1.37
CA ILE A 191 2.92 6.00 -1.84
C ILE A 191 3.88 5.38 -2.84
N GLN A 192 4.07 4.08 -2.70
CA GLN A 192 4.70 3.20 -3.67
C GLN A 192 3.68 2.17 -4.15
N ILE A 193 3.54 2.07 -5.47
CA ILE A 193 2.61 1.15 -6.13
C ILE A 193 3.41 0.26 -7.05
N ASP A 194 3.46 -1.00 -6.67
CA ASP A 194 4.00 -2.10 -7.44
C ASP A 194 2.85 -2.92 -8.05
N HIS A 195 3.15 -4.08 -8.63
CA HIS A 195 2.13 -4.85 -9.35
C HIS A 195 1.10 -5.49 -8.39
N TRP A 196 1.57 -5.90 -7.22
CA TRP A 196 0.80 -6.69 -6.25
C TRP A 196 0.73 -6.06 -4.87
N ASP A 197 1.53 -5.04 -4.62
CA ASP A 197 1.68 -4.41 -3.32
C ASP A 197 1.61 -2.89 -3.38
N VAL A 198 1.04 -2.33 -2.32
CA VAL A 198 0.92 -0.89 -2.08
C VAL A 198 1.52 -0.59 -0.72
N HIS A 199 2.46 0.36 -0.70
CA HIS A 199 3.07 0.86 0.52
C HIS A 199 2.71 2.33 0.68
N ILE A 200 2.14 2.70 1.83
CA ILE A 200 1.77 4.07 2.16
C ILE A 200 2.49 4.46 3.45
N GLY A 201 3.06 5.66 3.46
CA GLY A 201 3.78 6.18 4.62
C GLY A 201 3.57 7.67 4.82
N LEU A 202 3.80 8.12 6.04
CA LEU A 202 3.73 9.52 6.40
C LEU A 202 5.06 10.22 6.18
N CYS A 203 5.03 11.41 5.61
CA CYS A 203 6.20 12.28 5.51
C CYS A 203 6.28 13.14 6.79
N ILE A 204 6.64 12.52 7.91
CA ILE A 204 6.78 13.24 9.18
C ILE A 204 8.08 14.03 9.16
N GLY A 205 7.96 15.35 9.06
CA GLY A 205 8.94 16.28 9.62
C GLY A 205 10.39 16.06 9.21
N SER A 206 10.71 16.35 7.97
CA SER A 206 11.91 17.15 7.70
C SER A 206 11.65 17.97 6.44
N SER A 207 11.85 19.27 6.57
CA SER A 207 12.08 20.23 5.47
C SER A 207 13.37 19.92 4.68
N ASP A 208 13.81 18.68 4.78
CA ASP A 208 15.13 18.13 4.53
C ASP A 208 14.90 16.61 4.55
N ILE A 209 14.09 16.10 3.62
CA ILE A 209 14.50 14.83 3.01
C ILE A 209 15.86 15.19 2.44
N ARG A 210 16.90 15.00 3.25
CA ARG A 210 18.28 15.21 2.88
C ARG A 210 18.51 14.16 1.82
N SER A 211 18.20 14.56 0.60
CA SER A 211 18.95 14.29 -0.61
C SER A 211 20.41 14.77 -0.40
N GLU A 212 21.02 14.51 0.75
CA GLU A 212 22.42 14.18 0.80
C GLU A 212 22.47 12.85 0.07
N ALA A 213 22.81 12.92 -1.22
CA ALA A 213 23.36 11.76 -1.90
C ALA A 213 24.36 11.15 -0.91
N PRO A 214 24.22 9.87 -0.53
CA PRO A 214 25.15 9.26 0.41
C PRO A 214 26.55 9.55 -0.10
N ALA A 215 27.36 10.22 0.73
CA ALA A 215 28.69 10.70 0.34
C ALA A 215 29.65 9.55 -0.06
N ASN A 216 29.17 8.30 0.01
CA ASN A 216 29.80 7.12 -0.56
C ASN A 216 28.91 6.52 -1.67
N ILE A 217 29.23 6.93 -2.90
CA ILE A 217 29.25 6.13 -4.15
C ILE A 217 28.45 4.81 -4.06
N GLY A 218 27.27 4.76 -4.68
CA GLY A 218 26.70 3.49 -5.13
C GLY A 218 25.18 3.31 -5.06
N HIS A 219 24.43 4.14 -4.36
CA HIS A 219 22.98 3.97 -4.26
C HIS A 219 22.25 5.31 -4.44
N ALA A 220 21.21 5.32 -5.30
CA ALA A 220 20.31 6.46 -5.41
C ALA A 220 19.72 6.83 -4.04
N PRO A 221 19.27 8.09 -3.85
CA PRO A 221 18.20 8.36 -2.91
C PRO A 221 16.94 7.68 -3.46
N VAL A 222 16.83 6.36 -3.28
CA VAL A 222 15.55 5.69 -3.40
C VAL A 222 14.73 6.30 -2.28
N PHE A 223 13.70 7.06 -2.64
CA PHE A 223 12.68 7.49 -1.70
C PHE A 223 11.87 6.25 -1.32
N CYS A 224 12.51 5.31 -0.64
CA CYS A 224 11.82 4.17 -0.09
C CYS A 224 10.87 4.71 0.96
N VAL A 225 9.65 4.22 0.90
CA VAL A 225 8.78 4.23 2.06
C VAL A 225 9.30 3.16 3.04
N ASP A 226 10.59 3.20 3.42
CA ASP A 226 11.26 2.20 4.29
C ASP A 226 10.65 2.19 5.70
N HIS A 227 9.89 3.23 6.03
CA HIS A 227 9.07 3.35 7.22
C HIS A 227 7.60 3.48 6.83
N SER A 228 7.12 2.62 5.92
CA SER A 228 5.70 2.57 5.57
C SER A 228 4.89 2.20 6.81
N THR A 229 3.87 3.01 7.07
CA THR A 229 2.92 2.75 8.15
C THR A 229 1.83 1.79 7.69
N ILE A 230 1.64 1.64 6.37
CA ILE A 230 0.64 0.76 5.78
C ILE A 230 1.29 0.00 4.62
N LYS A 231 1.22 -1.33 4.68
CA LYS A 231 1.64 -2.26 3.64
C LYS A 231 0.46 -3.17 3.31
N ILE A 232 0.06 -3.22 2.05
CA ILE A 232 -1.06 -4.05 1.58
C ILE A 232 -0.56 -4.87 0.40
N GLU A 233 -0.60 -6.20 0.53
CA GLU A 233 -0.14 -7.15 -0.48
C GLU A 233 -1.31 -8.01 -0.97
N ARG A 234 -1.38 -8.25 -2.28
CA ARG A 234 -2.27 -9.26 -2.88
C ARG A 234 -1.50 -10.55 -3.16
N ASN A 235 -2.14 -11.70 -2.93
CA ASN A 235 -1.54 -13.00 -3.22
C ASN A 235 -1.46 -13.24 -4.75
N ASP A 236 -0.24 -13.41 -5.28
CA ASP A 236 0.17 -13.28 -6.70
C ASP A 236 -0.50 -14.28 -7.66
N SER A 237 -1.01 -15.42 -7.18
CA SER A 237 -1.41 -16.51 -8.09
C SER A 237 -2.70 -16.26 -8.88
N ASN A 238 -3.66 -15.52 -8.31
CA ASN A 238 -5.02 -15.38 -8.84
C ASN A 238 -5.65 -14.03 -8.44
N SER A 239 -4.87 -12.95 -8.32
CA SER A 239 -5.41 -11.64 -7.92
C SER A 239 -5.45 -10.67 -9.10
N LYS A 240 -6.37 -9.69 -9.07
CA LYS A 240 -6.26 -8.50 -9.93
C LYS A 240 -5.13 -7.59 -9.42
N SER A 241 -4.59 -6.74 -10.27
CA SER A 241 -3.46 -5.88 -9.88
C SER A 241 -3.89 -4.69 -9.00
N VAL A 242 -3.03 -4.26 -8.09
CA VAL A 242 -3.27 -3.11 -7.18
C VAL A 242 -3.03 -1.74 -7.83
N ILE A 243 -2.58 -1.73 -9.08
CA ILE A 243 -2.12 -0.57 -9.85
C ILE A 243 -3.13 0.55 -10.05
N HIS A 244 -4.38 0.37 -9.62
CA HIS A 244 -5.43 1.39 -9.65
C HIS A 244 -5.67 2.05 -8.27
N ALA A 245 -4.88 1.70 -7.24
CA ALA A 245 -5.07 2.18 -5.86
C ALA A 245 -5.12 3.70 -5.70
N LEU A 246 -4.42 4.50 -6.53
CA LEU A 246 -4.52 5.97 -6.45
C LEU A 246 -5.94 6.50 -6.69
N TYR A 247 -6.81 5.73 -7.36
CA TYR A 247 -8.15 6.20 -7.71
C TYR A 247 -9.05 6.36 -6.49
N SER A 248 -8.78 5.66 -5.39
CA SER A 248 -9.58 5.75 -4.16
C SER A 248 -8.98 6.62 -3.08
N LEU A 249 -7.78 7.17 -3.30
CA LEU A 249 -7.05 7.93 -2.30
C LEU A 249 -7.12 9.44 -2.55
N PRO A 250 -7.24 10.26 -1.49
CA PRO A 250 -7.23 11.71 -1.63
C PRO A 250 -5.80 12.23 -1.88
N LEU A 251 -5.55 12.70 -3.10
CA LEU A 251 -4.21 13.03 -3.57
C LEU A 251 -3.71 14.44 -3.17
N VAL A 252 -4.55 15.26 -2.52
CA VAL A 252 -4.24 16.66 -2.21
C VAL A 252 -2.95 16.84 -1.41
N ASN A 253 -2.69 15.93 -0.45
CA ASN A 253 -1.50 15.95 0.40
C ASN A 253 -0.44 14.90 0.01
N LEU A 254 -0.58 14.28 -1.16
CA LEU A 254 0.42 13.36 -1.68
C LEU A 254 1.67 14.14 -2.07
N THR A 255 2.82 13.78 -1.49
CA THR A 255 4.10 14.49 -1.72
C THR A 255 5.15 13.65 -2.44
N CYS A 256 5.10 12.32 -2.29
CA CYS A 256 6.00 11.39 -2.97
C CYS A 256 5.20 10.30 -3.66
N LEU A 257 5.52 10.04 -4.93
CA LEU A 257 4.85 9.02 -5.73
C LEU A 257 5.87 8.10 -6.40
N HIS A 258 5.81 6.80 -6.10
CA HIS A 258 6.59 5.78 -6.78
C HIS A 258 5.67 4.85 -7.57
N LEU A 259 5.90 4.79 -8.88
CA LEU A 259 5.15 3.93 -9.80
C LEU A 259 6.07 2.91 -10.47
N CYS A 260 5.71 1.63 -10.35
CA CYS A 260 6.25 0.59 -11.22
C CYS A 260 5.81 0.81 -12.69
N TRP A 261 6.41 0.06 -13.61
CA TRP A 261 6.16 0.21 -15.05
C TRP A 261 4.70 -0.04 -15.44
N ALA A 262 4.03 -1.00 -14.78
CA ALA A 262 2.64 -1.34 -15.03
C ALA A 262 1.72 -0.20 -14.56
N ALA A 263 1.93 0.31 -13.35
CA ALA A 263 1.20 1.46 -12.82
C ALA A 263 1.40 2.71 -13.69
N ALA A 264 2.64 3.00 -14.08
CA ALA A 264 2.97 4.12 -14.96
C ALA A 264 2.24 4.05 -16.32
N ALA A 265 2.10 2.86 -16.91
CA ALA A 265 1.39 2.69 -18.18
C ALA A 265 -0.12 2.98 -18.06
N ILE A 266 -0.71 2.77 -16.88
CA ILE A 266 -2.13 3.05 -16.62
C ILE A 266 -2.37 4.51 -16.32
N TYR A 267 -1.52 5.10 -15.47
CA TYR A 267 -1.64 6.49 -15.05
C TYR A 267 -1.21 7.47 -16.17
N PHE A 268 -0.34 7.03 -17.07
CA PHE A 268 0.21 7.81 -18.20
C PHE A 268 0.19 7.00 -19.51
N PRO A 269 -1.00 6.71 -20.06
CA PRO A 269 -1.14 5.87 -21.24
C PRO A 269 -0.58 6.56 -22.50
N ALA A 270 0.21 5.84 -23.32
CA ALA A 270 0.82 6.39 -24.54
C ALA A 270 -0.14 7.10 -25.51
N ASN A 271 -1.39 6.65 -25.62
CA ASN A 271 -2.37 7.20 -26.56
C ASN A 271 -3.56 7.88 -25.86
N GLY A 272 -3.38 8.32 -24.61
CA GLY A 272 -4.45 8.93 -23.82
C GLY A 272 -3.94 10.08 -22.96
N SER A 273 -4.85 10.74 -22.27
CA SER A 273 -4.50 11.71 -21.24
C SER A 273 -4.12 11.00 -19.94
N ALA A 274 -3.23 11.63 -19.17
CA ALA A 274 -3.06 11.26 -17.77
C ALA A 274 -4.41 11.23 -17.05
N HIS A 275 -4.52 10.35 -16.05
CA HIS A 275 -5.73 10.25 -15.27
C HIS A 275 -6.06 11.58 -14.57
N GLU A 276 -7.31 12.05 -14.69
CA GLU A 276 -7.72 13.39 -14.23
C GLU A 276 -7.45 13.62 -12.74
N ALA A 277 -7.59 12.58 -11.90
CA ALA A 277 -7.30 12.66 -10.47
C ALA A 277 -5.87 13.15 -10.18
N LEU A 278 -4.88 12.83 -11.03
CA LEU A 278 -3.49 13.26 -10.83
C LEU A 278 -3.32 14.78 -10.92
N ALA A 279 -4.22 15.49 -11.61
CA ALA A 279 -4.21 16.95 -11.65
C ALA A 279 -4.51 17.57 -10.26
N THR A 280 -5.15 16.83 -9.36
CA THR A 280 -5.42 17.24 -7.97
C THR A 280 -4.21 17.05 -7.05
N ALA A 281 -3.24 16.21 -7.45
CA ALA A 281 -2.05 15.87 -6.67
C ALA A 281 -0.98 16.95 -6.74
N ARG A 282 -1.37 18.21 -6.49
CA ARG A 282 -0.50 19.37 -6.71
C ARG A 282 0.71 19.39 -5.78
N ALA A 283 0.59 18.79 -4.58
CA ALA A 283 1.61 18.76 -3.55
C ALA A 283 2.78 17.81 -3.84
N ILE A 284 2.74 17.03 -4.92
CA ILE A 284 3.82 16.12 -5.30
C ILE A 284 5.12 16.90 -5.53
N ARG A 285 6.17 16.49 -4.83
CA ARG A 285 7.53 17.02 -4.90
C ARG A 285 8.53 16.00 -5.42
N HIS A 286 8.27 14.72 -5.20
CA HIS A 286 9.18 13.64 -5.57
C HIS A 286 8.43 12.58 -6.36
N ILE A 287 8.96 12.21 -7.52
CA ILE A 287 8.42 11.12 -8.33
C ILE A 287 9.54 10.13 -8.63
N THR A 288 9.28 8.86 -8.35
CA THR A 288 10.07 7.74 -8.83
C THR A 288 9.24 6.98 -9.84
N ILE A 289 9.76 6.81 -11.05
CA ILE A 289 9.06 6.10 -12.12
C ILE A 289 9.97 5.06 -12.75
N HIS A 290 9.40 3.89 -12.99
CA HIS A 290 9.97 2.92 -13.91
C HIS A 290 9.29 3.15 -15.26
N PRO A 291 9.84 3.98 -16.15
CA PRO A 291 9.14 4.33 -17.38
C PRO A 291 8.91 3.06 -18.19
N PRO A 292 7.65 2.69 -18.49
CA PRO A 292 7.40 1.62 -19.42
C PRO A 292 7.87 2.06 -20.80
N ASN A 293 8.04 1.09 -21.69
CA ASN A 293 8.37 1.36 -23.08
C ASN A 293 7.36 2.36 -23.71
N ARG A 294 6.09 2.40 -23.27
CA ARG A 294 5.02 3.21 -23.87
C ARG A 294 4.22 4.05 -22.86
N SER A 295 4.88 4.86 -22.02
CA SER A 295 4.18 5.89 -21.24
C SER A 295 4.29 7.26 -21.87
N SER A 296 3.22 8.06 -21.79
CA SER A 296 3.22 9.49 -22.12
C SER A 296 3.72 10.37 -20.97
N PHE A 297 4.30 9.80 -19.90
CA PHE A 297 4.64 10.51 -18.66
C PHE A 297 5.38 11.84 -18.88
N PHE A 298 6.46 11.85 -19.67
CA PHE A 298 7.23 13.07 -19.93
C PHE A 298 6.44 14.10 -20.77
N GLU A 299 5.58 13.64 -21.67
CA GLU A 299 4.70 14.49 -22.46
C GLU A 299 3.61 15.12 -21.57
N GLU A 300 3.08 14.38 -20.61
CA GLU A 300 2.11 14.88 -19.62
C GLU A 300 2.74 15.90 -18.66
N LEU A 301 4.02 15.77 -18.32
CA LEU A 301 4.76 16.82 -17.60
C LEU A 301 4.88 18.12 -18.41
N CYS A 302 4.80 18.05 -19.74
CA CYS A 302 4.73 19.21 -20.63
C CYS A 302 3.32 19.78 -20.77
N ARG A 303 2.28 19.05 -20.38
CA ARG A 303 0.90 19.49 -20.57
C ARG A 303 0.56 20.62 -19.59
N VAL A 304 -0.12 21.63 -20.13
CA VAL A 304 -0.69 22.72 -19.36
C VAL A 304 -2.18 22.46 -19.18
N TYR A 305 -2.61 22.45 -17.92
CA TYR A 305 -3.98 22.28 -17.49
C TYR A 305 -4.57 23.65 -17.16
N THR A 306 -5.88 23.76 -17.25
CA THR A 306 -6.64 24.95 -16.85
C THR A 306 -7.63 24.56 -15.77
N ASP A 307 -7.63 25.32 -14.66
CA ASP A 307 -8.67 25.21 -13.64
C ASP A 307 -9.92 26.00 -14.07
N ASP A 308 -11.06 25.72 -13.45
CA ASP A 308 -12.35 26.42 -13.68
C ASP A 308 -12.25 27.95 -13.49
N HIS A 309 -11.19 28.41 -12.83
CA HIS A 309 -10.87 29.80 -12.55
C HIS A 309 -9.80 30.41 -13.48
N THR A 310 -9.62 29.88 -14.70
CA THR A 310 -8.70 30.39 -15.76
C THR A 310 -7.21 30.35 -15.44
N THR A 311 -6.81 29.82 -14.28
CA THR A 311 -5.40 29.64 -13.94
C THR A 311 -4.84 28.43 -14.67
N THR A 312 -3.72 28.64 -15.36
CA THR A 312 -2.98 27.57 -16.03
C THR A 312 -1.96 26.98 -15.08
N PHE A 313 -1.81 25.66 -15.08
CA PHE A 313 -0.82 24.96 -14.27
C PHE A 313 -0.25 23.75 -15.01
N THR A 314 0.99 23.37 -14.70
CA THR A 314 1.60 22.12 -15.19
C THR A 314 1.23 20.97 -14.25
N LEU A 315 1.23 19.73 -14.74
CA LEU A 315 1.09 18.55 -13.86
C LEU A 315 2.17 18.59 -12.77
N PHE A 316 1.78 18.33 -11.51
CA PHE A 316 2.68 18.38 -10.34
C PHE A 316 3.49 19.70 -10.28
N PRO A 317 2.86 20.86 -10.05
CA PRO A 317 3.53 22.16 -10.11
C PRO A 317 4.68 22.31 -9.11
N TYR A 318 4.69 21.56 -8.01
CA TYR A 318 5.75 21.56 -7.00
C TYR A 318 6.78 20.44 -7.17
N LEU A 319 6.79 19.73 -8.30
CA LEU A 319 7.75 18.66 -8.58
C LEU A 319 9.19 19.22 -8.54
N ASP A 320 9.97 18.72 -7.59
CA ASP A 320 11.35 19.13 -7.32
C ASP A 320 12.36 18.08 -7.80
N THR A 321 12.06 16.81 -7.53
CA THR A 321 12.94 15.69 -7.83
C THR A 321 12.23 14.64 -8.67
N LEU A 322 12.87 14.21 -9.75
CA LEU A 322 12.43 13.11 -10.60
C LEU A 322 13.48 12.00 -10.62
N THR A 323 13.10 10.79 -10.26
CA THR A 323 13.95 9.59 -10.29
C THR A 323 13.43 8.62 -11.34
N ILE A 324 14.29 8.24 -12.27
CA ILE A 324 14.00 7.31 -13.36
C ILE A 324 14.75 6.01 -13.10
N MET A 325 13.99 4.94 -12.85
CA MET A 325 14.51 3.61 -12.53
C MET A 325 14.37 2.65 -13.71
N GLY A 326 15.37 1.79 -13.86
CA GLY A 326 15.38 0.67 -14.79
C GLY A 326 14.30 -0.36 -14.48
N THR A 327 13.85 -1.04 -15.53
CA THR A 327 13.11 -2.30 -15.37
C THR A 327 14.06 -3.48 -15.52
N THR A 328 13.84 -4.57 -14.77
CA THR A 328 14.56 -5.84 -14.97
C THR A 328 14.41 -6.36 -16.40
N SER A 329 13.26 -6.12 -17.04
CA SER A 329 13.04 -6.44 -18.46
C SER A 329 13.95 -5.63 -19.40
N ALA A 330 14.20 -4.34 -19.12
CA ALA A 330 15.19 -3.56 -19.85
C ALA A 330 16.60 -4.15 -19.69
N LEU A 331 16.98 -4.53 -18.48
CA LEU A 331 18.28 -5.16 -18.20
C LEU A 331 18.46 -6.47 -18.98
N HIS A 332 17.44 -7.34 -19.03
CA HIS A 332 17.50 -8.59 -19.80
C HIS A 332 17.60 -8.32 -21.30
N THR A 333 16.86 -7.34 -21.82
CA THR A 333 16.86 -7.00 -23.26
C THR A 333 18.22 -6.45 -23.71
N ILE A 334 18.93 -5.74 -22.83
CA ILE A 334 20.21 -5.10 -23.13
C ILE A 334 21.40 -6.03 -22.89
N ARG A 335 21.35 -6.88 -21.83
CA ARG A 335 22.49 -7.72 -21.42
C ARG A 335 22.43 -9.17 -21.93
N GLY A 336 21.31 -9.66 -22.46
CA GLY A 336 21.18 -11.06 -22.86
C GLY A 336 20.13 -11.33 -23.95
N LEU A 337 20.59 -11.44 -25.19
CA LEU A 337 19.96 -12.12 -26.34
C LEU A 337 18.42 -12.03 -26.51
N PRO A 338 17.88 -10.86 -26.88
CA PRO A 338 16.75 -10.77 -27.80
C PRO A 338 17.25 -10.43 -29.21
N ASP A 339 16.41 -10.69 -30.21
CA ASP A 339 16.59 -10.26 -31.60
C ASP A 339 17.14 -8.82 -31.70
N PRO A 340 18.23 -8.56 -32.45
CA PRO A 340 18.80 -7.22 -32.64
C PRO A 340 17.77 -6.18 -33.14
N ALA A 341 16.72 -6.61 -33.84
CA ALA A 341 15.61 -5.72 -34.21
C ALA A 341 14.82 -5.21 -32.98
N SER A 342 14.59 -6.07 -31.99
CA SER A 342 13.91 -5.74 -30.73
C SER A 342 14.75 -4.82 -29.85
N SER A 343 16.06 -5.08 -29.76
CA SER A 343 16.99 -4.21 -29.02
C SER A 343 17.08 -2.79 -29.61
N ASN A 344 17.17 -2.67 -30.94
CA ASN A 344 17.19 -1.36 -31.60
C ASN A 344 15.87 -0.61 -31.42
N ALA A 345 14.72 -1.28 -31.52
CA ALA A 345 13.42 -0.66 -31.30
C ALA A 345 13.30 -0.12 -29.85
N MET A 346 13.73 -0.91 -28.87
CA MET A 346 13.73 -0.48 -27.47
C MET A 346 14.69 0.70 -27.23
N ARG A 347 15.88 0.70 -27.86
CA ARG A 347 16.82 1.82 -27.76
C ARG A 347 16.23 3.11 -28.33
N ILE A 348 15.66 3.06 -29.54
CA ILE A 348 15.01 4.22 -30.18
C ILE A 348 13.89 4.76 -29.29
N GLN A 349 13.10 3.86 -28.69
CA GLN A 349 12.00 4.22 -27.82
C GLN A 349 12.47 4.89 -26.52
N ILE A 350 13.50 4.34 -25.87
CA ILE A 350 14.13 4.95 -24.69
C ILE A 350 14.67 6.34 -25.05
N GLN A 351 15.40 6.47 -26.16
CA GLN A 351 15.92 7.75 -26.65
C GLN A 351 14.80 8.77 -26.90
N THR A 352 13.68 8.32 -27.49
CA THR A 352 12.50 9.18 -27.72
C THR A 352 11.93 9.67 -26.39
N SER A 353 11.73 8.79 -25.41
CA SER A 353 11.25 9.17 -24.08
C SER A 353 12.17 10.17 -23.37
N PHE A 354 13.49 9.98 -23.42
CA PHE A 354 14.44 10.91 -22.81
C PHE A 354 14.55 12.25 -23.55
N SER A 355 14.31 12.30 -24.86
CA SER A 355 14.18 13.58 -25.58
C SER A 355 12.97 14.40 -25.09
N SER A 356 11.87 13.73 -24.75
CA SER A 356 10.69 14.36 -24.14
C SER A 356 10.97 14.87 -22.72
N LEU A 357 11.84 14.20 -21.96
CA LEU A 357 12.28 14.68 -20.65
C LEU A 357 12.99 16.05 -20.74
N GLY A 358 13.94 16.21 -21.66
CA GLY A 358 14.61 17.50 -21.87
C GLY A 358 13.63 18.62 -22.24
N THR A 359 12.64 18.30 -23.07
CA THR A 359 11.55 19.21 -23.43
C THR A 359 10.71 19.59 -22.20
N ALA A 360 10.36 18.62 -21.35
CA ALA A 360 9.61 18.84 -20.12
C ALA A 360 10.35 19.76 -19.16
N MET A 361 11.65 19.52 -18.93
CA MET A 361 12.48 20.35 -18.06
C MET A 361 12.54 21.80 -18.57
N ALA A 362 12.82 22.01 -19.86
CA ALA A 362 12.89 23.34 -20.45
C ALA A 362 11.55 24.08 -20.40
N LEU A 363 10.43 23.39 -20.65
CA LEU A 363 9.10 23.98 -20.57
C LEU A 363 8.77 24.41 -19.13
N ARG A 364 9.02 23.54 -18.15
CA ARG A 364 8.76 23.82 -16.73
C ARG A 364 9.60 24.98 -16.20
N GLN A 365 10.84 25.09 -16.63
CA GLN A 365 11.68 26.26 -16.35
C GLN A 365 11.03 27.57 -16.85
N ARG A 366 10.39 27.56 -18.03
CA ARG A 366 9.68 28.72 -18.58
C ARG A 366 8.38 29.05 -17.82
N HIS A 367 7.72 28.05 -17.23
CA HIS A 367 6.51 28.23 -16.43
C HIS A 367 6.77 28.44 -14.93
N ALA A 368 8.02 28.68 -14.52
CA ALA A 368 8.41 28.86 -13.12
C ALA A 368 8.06 27.68 -12.19
N THR A 369 8.04 26.45 -12.73
CA THR A 369 7.86 25.19 -12.00
C THR A 369 9.02 24.21 -12.22
N PRO A 370 10.29 24.66 -12.09
CA PRO A 370 11.45 23.89 -12.52
C PRO A 370 11.62 22.59 -11.74
N ILE A 371 12.10 21.56 -12.44
CA ILE A 371 12.59 20.32 -11.80
C ILE A 371 14.06 20.57 -11.45
N HIS A 372 14.39 20.59 -10.16
CA HIS A 372 15.75 20.93 -9.70
C HIS A 372 16.70 19.74 -9.79
N LYS A 373 16.20 18.53 -9.61
CA LYS A 373 17.01 17.30 -9.56
C LYS A 373 16.40 16.21 -10.42
N VAL A 374 17.24 15.60 -11.26
CA VAL A 374 16.87 14.43 -12.06
C VAL A 374 17.88 13.33 -11.79
N TYR A 375 17.42 12.21 -11.25
CA TYR A 375 18.22 11.02 -11.02
C TYR A 375 17.87 9.96 -12.06
N VAL A 376 18.87 9.37 -12.68
CA VAL A 376 18.66 8.34 -13.70
C VAL A 376 19.54 7.14 -13.40
N GLU A 377 18.95 5.94 -13.40
CA GLU A 377 19.74 4.72 -13.22
C GLU A 377 20.80 4.62 -14.33
N ARG A 378 22.05 4.35 -13.95
CA ARG A 378 23.23 4.38 -14.85
C ARG A 378 23.07 3.49 -16.09
N LEU A 379 22.21 2.47 -16.02
CA LEU A 379 21.87 1.64 -17.18
C LEU A 379 21.43 2.48 -18.41
N TYR A 380 20.81 3.65 -18.20
CA TYR A 380 20.35 4.52 -19.27
C TYR A 380 21.45 5.45 -19.82
N GLU A 381 22.60 5.55 -19.16
CA GLU A 381 23.75 6.35 -19.61
C GLU A 381 24.24 5.85 -20.98
N GLU A 382 24.32 4.53 -21.16
CA GLU A 382 24.81 3.89 -22.41
C GLU A 382 23.77 3.90 -23.55
N LEU A 383 22.49 4.08 -23.22
CA LEU A 383 21.39 3.95 -24.19
C LEU A 383 21.04 5.26 -24.89
N CYS A 384 21.23 6.38 -24.19
CA CYS A 384 20.90 7.71 -24.67
C CYS A 384 22.15 8.52 -24.99
N ASP A 385 22.07 9.33 -26.05
CA ASP A 385 23.10 10.31 -26.38
C ASP A 385 22.85 11.59 -25.57
N TRP A 386 23.26 11.57 -24.30
CA TRP A 386 23.08 12.67 -23.36
C TRP A 386 23.86 13.93 -23.77
N GLU A 387 24.94 13.78 -24.54
CA GLU A 387 25.78 14.89 -25.02
C GLU A 387 25.14 15.64 -26.19
N SER A 388 24.40 14.95 -27.06
CA SER A 388 23.70 15.58 -28.19
C SER A 388 22.56 16.52 -27.78
N HIS A 389 22.09 16.39 -26.54
CA HIS A 389 21.07 17.27 -25.99
C HIS A 389 21.74 18.48 -25.31
N ASP A 390 22.15 19.45 -26.14
CA ASP A 390 22.88 20.69 -25.80
C ASP A 390 22.07 21.70 -24.91
N SER A 391 21.21 21.20 -24.03
CA SER A 391 20.49 22.01 -23.05
C SER A 391 21.26 22.00 -21.73
N GLU A 392 21.60 23.18 -21.22
CA GLU A 392 22.13 23.40 -19.86
C GLU A 392 21.29 22.69 -18.77
N GLU A 393 20.02 22.41 -19.05
CA GLU A 393 19.10 21.72 -18.14
C GLU A 393 19.42 20.23 -17.95
N LEU A 394 19.89 19.52 -18.99
CA LEU A 394 20.24 18.10 -18.89
C LEU A 394 21.58 17.86 -18.18
N LYS A 395 22.40 18.90 -17.99
CA LYS A 395 23.58 18.85 -17.12
C LYS A 395 23.23 18.63 -15.64
N LYS A 396 21.95 18.76 -15.27
CA LYS A 396 21.44 18.49 -13.91
C LYS A 396 21.09 17.02 -13.68
N VAL A 397 21.24 16.16 -14.68
CA VAL A 397 21.01 14.72 -14.56
C VAL A 397 22.16 14.07 -13.80
N VAL A 398 21.82 13.33 -12.75
CA VAL A 398 22.77 12.58 -11.92
C VAL A 398 22.53 11.09 -12.13
N PHE A 399 23.55 10.39 -12.63
CA PHE A 399 23.49 8.94 -12.80
C PHE A 399 23.83 8.21 -11.50
N PHE A 400 23.10 7.14 -11.19
CA PHE A 400 23.31 6.32 -9.99
C PHE A 400 23.35 4.82 -10.32
N ASP A 401 24.10 4.06 -9.51
CA ASP A 401 24.04 2.60 -9.53
C ASP A 401 22.92 2.12 -8.59
N LYS A 402 22.30 0.99 -8.92
CA LYS A 402 21.26 0.37 -8.11
C LYS A 402 21.85 -0.32 -6.88
#